data_AF-A0A935U0Q3-F1
#
_entry.id   AF-A0A935U0Q3-F1
#
_cell.length_a   1.000
_cell.length_b   1.000
_cell.length_c   1.000
_cell.angle_alpha   90.00
_cell.angle_beta   90.00
_cell.angle_gamma   90.00
#
_symmetry.space_group_name_H-M   'P 1'
#
loop_
_entity.id
_entity.type
_entity.pdbx_description
1 polymer ?
#
loop_
_entity_poly.entity_id
_entity_poly.type
_entity_poly.pdbx_seq_one_letter_code
_entity_poly.pdbx_strand_id
1 'polypeptide(L)'
;MKVSKALAFVLTTSLLTVAACDGAVGGTEVSLESGEAAQAARAAPPKRVVIAIFDQMVPSYADDFDMPNFRRLRDEGTYFKRARLGYMGAETVIAHNVIPSGLLPRNMGWVDEAYRDTANLLGKGVNAMHMPGSFGFSEFSTIIAARGYPKLADYLQAAYPGTRFIVVGQKGYAVEGAAAGNSSNIAVRMSSRSSGSLFDSCRATLGGRYRFPAGVNVPPYLLGGGAQECNRFYINSDADNDHGTKAAFPAWLYPTDGNRYVAGPDPAHQGGDAWVADAAIEMMSRELVWHAAHLWRHRQGRPYVGRASRHRRRRLLDERRADPRALLRRAS
;
A
#
# COMPACT_ATOMS: atom_id res chain seq x y z
N MET A 1 9.50 -12.55 51.89
CA MET A 1 8.31 -11.75 52.24
C MET A 1 7.69 -11.24 50.95
N LYS A 2 6.56 -11.84 50.55
CA LYS A 2 5.77 -11.47 49.36
C LYS A 2 4.65 -10.55 49.83
N VAL A 3 4.51 -9.36 49.24
CA VAL A 3 3.31 -8.53 49.40
C VAL A 3 2.86 -8.10 48.02
N SER A 4 1.88 -8.83 47.49
CA SER A 4 1.14 -8.47 46.27
C SER A 4 0.04 -7.49 46.65
N LYS A 5 -0.02 -6.33 45.99
CA LYS A 5 -1.18 -5.43 46.04
C LYS A 5 -2.07 -5.72 44.83
N ALA A 6 -3.24 -6.26 45.07
CA ALA A 6 -4.33 -6.34 44.10
C ALA A 6 -5.15 -5.05 44.19
N LEU A 7 -5.33 -4.36 43.06
CA LEU A 7 -6.19 -3.19 42.92
C LEU A 7 -7.49 -3.65 42.25
N ALA A 8 -8.59 -3.61 42.99
CA ALA A 8 -9.92 -3.91 42.48
C ALA A 8 -10.52 -2.66 41.82
N PHE A 9 -10.94 -2.78 40.56
CA PHE A 9 -11.69 -1.76 39.83
C PHE A 9 -13.19 -2.02 40.02
N VAL A 10 -13.89 -1.06 40.63
CA VAL A 10 -15.36 -1.06 40.76
C VAL A 10 -15.93 -0.40 39.50
N LEU A 11 -16.72 -1.15 38.74
CA LEU A 11 -17.49 -0.63 37.61
C LEU A 11 -18.88 -0.19 38.13
N THR A 12 -19.16 1.10 38.09
CA THR A 12 -20.50 1.65 38.35
C THR A 12 -21.27 1.76 37.04
N THR A 13 -22.28 0.91 36.85
CA THR A 13 -23.30 1.04 35.81
C THR A 13 -24.39 2.01 36.26
N SER A 14 -24.56 3.13 35.56
CA SER A 14 -25.73 4.01 35.69
C SER A 14 -26.73 3.69 34.57
N LEU A 15 -27.88 3.11 34.94
CA LEU A 15 -29.06 3.06 34.08
C LEU A 15 -29.73 4.44 34.07
N LEU A 16 -29.98 4.97 32.87
CA LEU A 16 -30.80 6.16 32.66
C LEU A 16 -32.20 5.71 32.20
N THR A 17 -33.21 5.88 33.06
CA THR A 17 -34.62 5.62 32.74
C THR A 17 -35.24 6.93 32.24
N VAL A 18 -35.65 6.99 30.98
CA VAL A 18 -36.42 8.12 30.44
C VAL A 18 -37.91 7.79 30.57
N ALA A 19 -38.61 8.54 31.41
CA ALA A 19 -40.07 8.53 31.50
C ALA A 19 -40.65 9.36 30.34
N ALA A 20 -41.46 8.73 29.50
CA ALA A 20 -42.27 9.43 28.50
C ALA A 20 -43.59 9.88 29.15
N CYS A 21 -43.88 11.18 29.08
CA CYS A 21 -45.18 11.73 29.43
C CYS A 21 -46.13 11.62 28.23
N ASP A 22 -47.27 10.96 28.45
CA ASP A 22 -48.41 10.97 27.54
C ASP A 22 -49.04 12.37 27.49
N GLY A 23 -49.03 12.97 26.30
CA GLY A 23 -49.76 14.18 25.98
C GLY A 23 -50.49 14.00 24.65
N ALA A 24 -51.77 13.69 24.73
CA ALA A 24 -52.67 13.57 23.59
C ALA A 24 -52.96 14.96 22.99
N VAL A 25 -52.56 15.17 21.73
CA VAL A 25 -53.06 16.27 20.89
C VAL A 25 -53.38 15.69 19.51
N GLY A 26 -54.62 15.89 19.08
CA GLY A 26 -55.19 15.32 17.87
C GLY A 26 -54.41 15.68 16.60
N GLY A 27 -54.10 14.64 15.82
CA GLY A 27 -53.47 14.74 14.51
C GLY A 27 -54.32 14.01 13.49
N THR A 28 -54.62 14.71 12.41
CA THR A 28 -55.19 14.23 11.15
C THR A 28 -54.53 12.91 10.74
N GLU A 29 -55.33 11.87 10.50
CA GLU A 29 -54.85 10.60 9.95
C GLU A 29 -54.35 10.81 8.52
N VAL A 30 -53.07 11.14 8.41
CA VAL A 30 -52.31 10.83 7.20
C VAL A 30 -52.07 9.33 7.28
N SER A 31 -52.77 8.55 6.45
CA SER A 31 -52.33 7.19 6.13
C SER A 31 -50.93 7.30 5.57
N LEU A 32 -49.95 7.16 6.47
CA LEU A 32 -48.62 6.71 6.13
C LEU A 32 -48.85 5.29 5.62
N GLU A 33 -49.06 5.16 4.32
CA GLU A 33 -48.70 3.94 3.62
C GLU A 33 -47.30 3.61 4.15
N SER A 34 -47.25 2.53 4.92
CA SER A 34 -46.02 1.88 5.33
C SER A 34 -45.32 1.50 4.02
N GLY A 35 -44.57 2.45 3.47
CA GLY A 35 -43.56 2.19 2.50
C GLY A 35 -42.66 1.20 3.19
N GLU A 36 -42.83 -0.08 2.84
CA GLU A 36 -41.78 -1.08 2.85
C GLU A 36 -40.65 -0.49 2.01
N ALA A 37 -39.93 0.46 2.60
CA ALA A 37 -38.61 0.84 2.16
C ALA A 37 -37.84 -0.46 2.32
N ALA A 38 -37.75 -1.19 1.22
CA ALA A 38 -37.04 -2.44 1.11
C ALA A 38 -35.73 -2.25 1.86
N GLN A 39 -35.67 -2.86 3.05
CA GLN A 39 -34.50 -2.85 3.89
C GLN A 39 -33.54 -3.76 3.15
N ALA A 40 -32.86 -3.19 2.15
CA ALA A 40 -31.96 -3.90 1.26
C ALA A 40 -31.07 -4.73 2.17
N ALA A 41 -31.26 -6.05 2.12
CA ALA A 41 -30.67 -6.96 3.09
C ALA A 41 -29.18 -6.63 3.13
N ARG A 42 -28.72 -6.09 4.27
CA ARG A 42 -27.35 -5.61 4.40
C ARG A 42 -26.47 -6.82 4.13
N ALA A 43 -25.70 -6.75 3.04
CA ALA A 43 -24.84 -7.85 2.63
C ALA A 43 -24.01 -8.32 3.82
N ALA A 44 -23.84 -9.64 3.96
CA ALA A 44 -23.05 -10.19 5.04
C ALA A 44 -21.67 -9.52 5.07
N PRO A 45 -21.14 -9.15 6.26
CA PRO A 45 -19.84 -8.50 6.36
C PRO A 45 -18.75 -9.31 5.65
N PRO A 46 -17.82 -8.66 4.94
CA PRO A 46 -16.72 -9.36 4.29
C PRO A 46 -15.86 -10.05 5.34
N LYS A 47 -15.46 -11.31 5.05
CA LYS A 47 -14.56 -12.07 5.93
C LYS A 47 -13.11 -11.58 5.86
N ARG A 48 -12.75 -10.90 4.77
CA ARG A 48 -11.39 -10.49 4.41
C ARG A 48 -11.43 -9.16 3.67
N VAL A 49 -10.43 -8.32 3.92
CA VAL A 49 -10.24 -7.03 3.25
C VAL A 49 -8.85 -7.01 2.59
N VAL A 50 -8.77 -6.51 1.36
CA VAL A 50 -7.48 -6.28 0.70
C VAL A 50 -7.37 -4.79 0.39
N ILE A 51 -6.29 -4.17 0.83
CA ILE A 51 -5.93 -2.78 0.57
C ILE A 51 -4.73 -2.80 -0.38
N ALA A 52 -4.93 -2.43 -1.64
CA ALA A 52 -3.84 -2.34 -2.61
C ALA A 52 -3.49 -0.86 -2.86
N ILE A 53 -2.26 -0.48 -2.52
CA ILE A 53 -1.72 0.85 -2.82
C ILE A 53 -0.69 0.73 -3.93
N PHE A 54 -0.89 1.51 -4.98
CA PHE A 54 0.05 1.66 -6.08
C PHE A 54 0.76 2.99 -5.90
N ASP A 55 2.03 2.94 -5.48
CA ASP A 55 2.83 4.13 -5.21
C ASP A 55 2.95 4.98 -6.47
N GLN A 56 2.80 6.30 -6.29
CA GLN A 56 2.83 7.28 -7.36
C GLN A 56 1.85 7.03 -8.52
N MET A 57 0.80 6.21 -8.32
CA MET A 57 -0.20 5.96 -9.35
C MET A 57 -1.20 7.12 -9.45
N VAL A 58 -1.26 7.74 -10.63
CA VAL A 58 -2.35 8.67 -10.97
C VAL A 58 -3.46 7.92 -11.74
N PRO A 59 -4.72 8.36 -11.66
CA PRO A 59 -5.84 7.62 -12.24
C PRO A 59 -5.72 7.33 -13.75
N SER A 60 -5.13 8.25 -14.54
CA SER A 60 -5.01 8.07 -16.00
C SER A 60 -4.12 6.88 -16.38
N TYR A 61 -3.22 6.45 -15.50
CA TYR A 61 -2.30 5.34 -15.78
C TYR A 61 -3.01 4.02 -16.08
N ALA A 62 -4.17 3.79 -15.48
CA ALA A 62 -4.97 2.61 -15.83
C ALA A 62 -5.31 2.57 -17.32
N ASP A 63 -5.57 3.74 -17.91
CA ASP A 63 -5.89 3.91 -19.32
C ASP A 63 -4.63 3.99 -20.18
N ASP A 64 -3.65 4.79 -19.77
CA ASP A 64 -2.41 5.02 -20.53
C ASP A 64 -1.55 3.75 -20.69
N PHE A 65 -1.60 2.83 -19.72
CA PHE A 65 -0.79 1.59 -19.71
C PHE A 65 -1.57 0.32 -19.99
N ASP A 66 -2.83 0.43 -20.39
CA ASP A 66 -3.68 -0.74 -20.68
C ASP A 66 -3.70 -1.76 -19.54
N MET A 67 -4.21 -1.33 -18.38
CA MET A 67 -4.31 -2.14 -17.17
C MET A 67 -5.73 -2.70 -17.00
N PRO A 68 -6.15 -3.73 -17.77
CA PRO A 68 -7.55 -4.16 -17.81
C PRO A 68 -8.10 -4.58 -16.45
N ASN A 69 -7.29 -5.23 -15.61
CA ASN A 69 -7.71 -5.63 -14.26
C ASN A 69 -7.97 -4.43 -13.34
N PHE A 70 -7.15 -3.37 -13.46
CA PHE A 70 -7.35 -2.15 -12.69
C PHE A 70 -8.57 -1.38 -13.20
N ARG A 71 -8.73 -1.27 -14.53
CA ARG A 71 -9.92 -0.66 -15.13
C ARG A 71 -11.19 -1.39 -14.69
N ARG A 72 -11.17 -2.74 -14.72
CA ARG A 72 -12.27 -3.55 -14.22
C ARG A 72 -12.64 -3.21 -12.77
N LEU A 73 -11.65 -3.16 -11.87
CA LEU A 73 -11.89 -2.79 -10.46
C LEU A 73 -12.46 -1.38 -10.32
N ARG A 74 -11.94 -0.42 -11.11
CA ARG A 74 -12.42 0.96 -11.14
C ARG A 74 -13.85 1.07 -11.66
N ASP A 75 -14.16 0.33 -12.72
CA ASP A 75 -15.40 0.49 -13.49
C ASP A 75 -16.56 -0.34 -12.90
N GLU A 76 -16.28 -1.50 -12.31
CA GLU A 76 -17.26 -2.35 -11.61
C GLU A 76 -17.43 -1.97 -10.12
N GLY A 77 -16.45 -1.29 -9.53
CA GLY A 77 -16.43 -0.92 -8.12
C GLY A 77 -16.99 0.48 -7.82
N THR A 78 -16.89 0.88 -6.55
CA THR A 78 -17.14 2.27 -6.15
C THR A 78 -15.91 3.11 -6.46
N TYR A 79 -16.03 4.08 -7.37
CA TYR A 79 -14.92 4.90 -7.83
C TYR A 79 -15.09 6.40 -7.50
N PHE A 80 -14.10 6.95 -6.77
CA PHE A 80 -14.08 8.35 -6.37
C PHE A 80 -13.21 9.19 -7.32
N LYS A 81 -13.83 9.74 -8.38
CA LYS A 81 -13.16 10.53 -9.44
C LYS A 81 -12.36 11.74 -8.93
N ARG A 82 -12.74 12.30 -7.78
CA ARG A 82 -12.14 13.51 -7.20
C ARG A 82 -11.50 13.26 -5.84
N ALA A 83 -11.01 12.04 -5.60
CA ALA A 83 -10.22 11.74 -4.41
C ALA A 83 -8.99 12.66 -4.31
N ARG A 84 -8.67 13.07 -3.09
CA ARG A 84 -7.54 13.95 -2.75
C ARG A 84 -6.93 13.45 -1.45
N LEU A 85 -5.62 13.60 -1.29
CA LEU A 85 -4.92 13.26 -0.05
C LEU A 85 -5.32 14.18 1.11
N GLY A 86 -5.57 15.46 0.83
CA GLY A 86 -6.01 16.44 1.84
C GLY A 86 -4.87 16.97 2.73
N TYR A 87 -3.61 16.76 2.35
CA TYR A 87 -2.42 17.27 3.02
C TYR A 87 -1.30 17.56 2.00
N MET A 88 -0.32 18.39 2.37
CA MET A 88 0.71 18.89 1.45
C MET A 88 1.88 17.92 1.25
N GLY A 89 2.32 17.23 2.31
CA GLY A 89 3.41 16.23 2.23
C GLY A 89 2.93 14.94 1.56
N ALA A 90 2.76 14.97 0.23
CA ALA A 90 2.27 13.86 -0.59
C ALA A 90 3.33 12.77 -0.82
N GLU A 91 4.08 12.43 0.23
CA GLU A 91 5.22 11.51 0.20
C GLU A 91 4.81 10.10 0.59
N THR A 92 5.55 9.10 0.10
CA THR A 92 5.28 7.69 0.38
C THR A 92 5.18 7.42 1.88
N VAL A 93 6.15 7.88 2.69
CA VAL A 93 6.18 7.58 4.14
C VAL A 93 4.99 8.17 4.90
N ILE A 94 4.40 9.26 4.38
CA ILE A 94 3.21 9.88 4.95
C ILE A 94 1.96 9.11 4.54
N ALA A 95 1.73 8.97 3.23
CA ALA A 95 0.49 8.39 2.70
C ALA A 95 0.26 6.94 3.17
N HIS A 96 1.31 6.14 3.27
CA HIS A 96 1.23 4.74 3.69
C HIS A 96 0.92 4.58 5.18
N ASN A 97 1.02 5.65 5.96
CA ASN A 97 0.61 5.68 7.36
C ASN A 97 -0.74 6.35 7.56
N VAL A 98 -1.10 7.34 6.73
CA VAL A 98 -2.43 7.96 6.71
C VAL A 98 -3.50 6.93 6.36
N ILE A 99 -3.30 6.15 5.29
CA ILE A 99 -4.32 5.21 4.79
C ILE A 99 -4.73 4.17 5.85
N PRO A 100 -3.82 3.46 6.53
CA PRO A 100 -4.22 2.48 7.55
C PRO A 100 -4.62 3.13 8.88
N SER A 101 -4.29 4.39 9.17
CA SER A 101 -4.71 5.07 10.40
C SER A 101 -6.01 5.84 10.26
N GLY A 102 -6.36 6.30 9.06
CA GLY A 102 -7.42 7.27 8.83
C GLY A 102 -7.10 8.68 9.36
N LEU A 103 -5.86 8.95 9.75
CA LEU A 103 -5.46 10.20 10.41
C LEU A 103 -4.66 11.10 9.47
N LEU A 104 -4.88 12.42 9.58
CA LEU A 104 -4.04 13.41 8.91
C LEU A 104 -2.61 13.44 9.52
N PRO A 105 -1.59 13.85 8.75
CA PRO A 105 -0.18 13.80 9.19
C PRO A 105 0.10 14.51 10.52
N ARG A 106 -0.61 15.61 10.81
CA ARG A 106 -0.51 16.35 12.09
C ARG A 106 -0.74 15.48 13.34
N ASN A 107 -1.42 14.35 13.20
CA ASN A 107 -1.71 13.42 14.29
C ASN A 107 -0.69 12.28 14.41
N MET A 108 0.07 11.99 13.34
CA MET A 108 0.95 10.81 13.26
C MET A 108 2.28 10.96 14.00
N GLY A 109 2.73 12.19 14.22
CA GLY A 109 4.03 12.50 14.84
C GLY A 109 5.07 13.03 13.86
N TRP A 110 4.87 12.90 12.54
CA TRP A 110 5.69 13.52 11.50
C TRP A 110 4.81 13.96 10.32
N VAL A 111 5.27 14.97 9.58
CA VAL A 111 4.49 15.59 8.49
C VAL A 111 5.22 15.58 7.14
N ASP A 112 6.47 15.13 7.12
CA ASP A 112 7.35 15.13 5.95
C ASP A 112 8.40 14.00 6.03
N GLU A 113 9.31 13.92 5.07
CA GLU A 113 10.51 13.08 5.08
C GLU A 113 11.54 13.48 6.17
N ALA A 114 11.25 14.52 6.94
CA ALA A 114 12.01 14.92 8.11
C ALA A 114 11.14 14.85 9.38
N TYR A 115 11.65 14.18 10.41
CA TYR A 115 11.08 14.13 11.75
C TYR A 115 12.03 14.80 12.74
N ARG A 116 11.53 15.79 13.48
CA ARG A 116 12.25 16.41 14.59
C ARG A 116 11.80 15.76 15.88
N ASP A 117 12.70 15.04 16.54
CA ASP A 117 12.42 14.35 17.80
C ASP A 117 12.50 15.29 19.00
N THR A 118 11.49 16.14 19.16
CA THR A 118 11.47 17.17 20.21
C THR A 118 11.43 16.58 21.63
N ALA A 119 11.03 15.32 21.77
CA ALA A 119 10.90 14.64 23.07
C ALA A 119 11.98 13.57 23.29
N ASN A 120 12.98 13.45 22.39
CA ASN A 120 14.01 12.43 22.45
C ASN A 120 13.43 11.00 22.55
N LEU A 121 12.31 10.74 21.87
CA LEU A 121 11.63 9.44 21.83
C LEU A 121 12.53 8.34 21.29
N LEU A 122 13.43 8.66 20.35
CA LEU A 122 14.33 7.73 19.70
C LEU A 122 15.71 7.65 20.38
N GLY A 123 15.92 8.39 21.47
CA GLY A 123 17.14 8.34 22.28
C GLY A 123 18.40 8.89 21.58
N LYS A 124 18.25 9.75 20.57
CA LYS A 124 19.37 10.35 19.81
C LYS A 124 19.63 11.82 20.12
N GLY A 125 18.97 12.36 21.15
CA GLY A 125 19.06 13.74 21.58
C GLY A 125 17.76 14.51 21.32
N VAL A 126 17.46 15.46 22.20
CA VAL A 126 16.34 16.40 22.02
C VAL A 126 16.55 17.21 20.75
N ASN A 127 15.51 17.31 19.92
CA ASN A 127 15.53 17.97 18.61
C ASN A 127 16.43 17.32 17.56
N ALA A 128 16.86 16.07 17.78
CA ALA A 128 17.53 15.31 16.72
C ALA A 128 16.63 15.24 15.48
N MET A 129 17.24 15.43 14.31
CA MET A 129 16.56 15.32 13.03
C MET A 129 16.75 13.92 12.47
N HIS A 130 15.65 13.32 12.02
CA HIS A 130 15.62 11.97 11.49
C HIS A 130 14.89 11.96 10.14
N MET A 131 15.17 10.93 9.34
CA MET A 131 14.45 10.66 8.11
C MET A 131 13.50 9.48 8.34
N PRO A 132 12.16 9.67 8.37
CA PRO A 132 11.22 8.57 8.52
C PRO A 132 11.36 7.49 7.43
N GLY A 133 11.90 7.84 6.25
CA GLY A 133 12.27 6.87 5.22
C GLY A 133 13.36 5.88 5.63
N SER A 134 14.07 6.11 6.74
CA SER A 134 15.07 5.21 7.32
C SER A 134 14.59 4.49 8.58
N PHE A 135 13.36 4.74 9.04
CA PHE A 135 12.82 4.08 10.22
C PHE A 135 12.49 2.62 9.96
N GLY A 136 12.77 1.79 10.96
CA GLY A 136 12.23 0.45 11.07
C GLY A 136 10.94 0.42 11.91
N PHE A 137 10.42 -0.79 12.07
CA PHE A 137 9.21 -1.06 12.84
C PHE A 137 9.27 -0.52 14.28
N SER A 138 10.44 -0.60 14.94
CA SER A 138 10.65 -0.13 16.31
C SER A 138 10.47 1.38 16.45
N GLU A 139 11.08 2.16 15.56
CA GLU A 139 10.99 3.62 15.60
C GLU A 139 9.57 4.08 15.31
N PHE A 140 8.91 3.50 14.30
CA PHE A 140 7.50 3.79 14.06
C PHE A 140 6.62 3.44 15.25
N SER A 141 6.80 2.26 15.85
CA SER A 141 6.00 1.82 17.00
C SER A 141 6.20 2.73 18.22
N THR A 142 7.43 3.20 18.43
CA THR A 142 7.76 4.16 19.51
C THR A 142 7.01 5.47 19.33
N ILE A 143 7.03 6.03 18.12
CA ILE A 143 6.34 7.29 17.81
C ILE A 143 4.82 7.10 17.89
N ILE A 144 4.28 6.02 17.32
CA ILE A 144 2.84 5.71 17.37
C ILE A 144 2.36 5.60 18.82
N ALA A 145 3.09 4.86 19.67
CA ALA A 145 2.76 4.70 21.08
C ALA A 145 2.77 6.04 21.83
N ALA A 146 3.79 6.87 21.59
CA ALA A 146 3.87 8.20 22.21
C ALA A 146 2.75 9.15 21.76
N ARG A 147 2.21 8.97 20.54
CA ARG A 147 1.10 9.76 20.00
C ARG A 147 -0.28 9.18 20.32
N GLY A 148 -0.33 7.93 20.77
CA GLY A 148 -1.55 7.28 21.25
C GLY A 148 -2.62 7.09 20.17
N TYR A 149 -2.23 6.76 18.93
CA TYR A 149 -3.21 6.52 17.87
C TYR A 149 -3.20 5.07 17.38
N PRO A 150 -4.37 4.40 17.31
CA PRO A 150 -4.48 3.08 16.69
C PRO A 150 -4.49 3.18 15.16
N LYS A 151 -4.17 2.06 14.51
CA LYS A 151 -4.37 1.81 13.08
C LYS A 151 -5.49 0.79 12.88
N LEU A 152 -5.90 0.59 11.64
CA LEU A 152 -6.89 -0.41 11.22
C LEU A 152 -6.56 -1.81 11.77
N ALA A 153 -5.27 -2.18 11.80
CA ALA A 153 -4.83 -3.45 12.37
C ALA A 153 -5.26 -3.61 13.84
N ASP A 154 -5.08 -2.58 14.65
CA ASP A 154 -5.43 -2.61 16.08
C ASP A 154 -6.94 -2.78 16.28
N TYR A 155 -7.75 -2.08 15.49
CA TYR A 155 -9.21 -2.23 15.52
C TYR A 155 -9.66 -3.64 15.10
N LEU A 156 -9.07 -4.18 14.03
CA LEU A 156 -9.40 -5.52 13.53
C LEU A 156 -9.00 -6.60 14.54
N GLN A 157 -7.85 -6.45 15.21
CA GLN A 157 -7.38 -7.42 16.19
C GLN A 157 -8.13 -7.32 17.52
N ALA A 158 -8.60 -6.13 17.90
CA ALA A 158 -9.51 -5.96 19.02
C ALA A 158 -10.88 -6.63 18.75
N ALA A 159 -11.41 -6.47 17.53
CA ALA A 159 -12.68 -7.07 17.13
C ALA A 159 -12.57 -8.59 16.87
N TYR A 160 -11.42 -9.04 16.38
CA TYR A 160 -11.14 -10.42 16.04
C TYR A 160 -9.78 -10.85 16.62
N PRO A 161 -9.73 -11.18 17.92
CA PRO A 161 -8.49 -11.59 18.58
C PRO A 161 -7.84 -12.81 17.93
N GLY A 162 -6.51 -12.85 17.94
CA GLY A 162 -5.71 -13.94 17.34
C GLY A 162 -5.53 -13.84 15.83
N THR A 163 -6.03 -12.78 15.21
CA THR A 163 -5.91 -12.57 13.75
C THR A 163 -4.67 -11.79 13.38
N ARG A 164 -4.17 -12.04 12.18
CA ARG A 164 -2.99 -11.35 11.63
C ARG A 164 -3.41 -10.25 10.66
N PHE A 165 -2.70 -9.12 10.74
CA PHE A 165 -2.68 -8.09 9.71
C PHE A 165 -1.42 -8.28 8.88
N ILE A 166 -1.58 -8.50 7.57
CA ILE A 166 -0.48 -8.75 6.65
C ILE A 166 -0.17 -7.45 5.89
N VAL A 167 1.08 -7.03 5.89
CA VAL A 167 1.56 -5.90 5.09
C VAL A 167 2.75 -6.34 4.26
N VAL A 168 2.72 -6.06 2.96
CA VAL A 168 3.81 -6.45 2.05
C VAL A 168 4.09 -5.41 0.97
N GLY A 169 5.38 -5.18 0.69
CA GLY A 169 5.87 -4.13 -0.21
C GLY A 169 7.37 -4.22 -0.48
N GLN A 170 7.94 -3.35 -1.31
CA GLN A 170 9.41 -3.31 -1.55
C GLN A 170 10.11 -2.26 -0.68
N LYS A 171 9.38 -1.28 -0.14
CA LYS A 171 9.92 -0.19 0.70
C LYS A 171 9.68 -0.48 2.17
N GLY A 172 10.77 -0.55 2.94
CA GLY A 172 10.73 -0.87 4.37
C GLY A 172 9.83 0.05 5.17
N TYR A 173 10.00 1.36 5.05
CA TYR A 173 9.23 2.34 5.82
C TYR A 173 7.72 2.34 5.53
N ALA A 174 7.31 2.01 4.30
CA ALA A 174 5.89 1.92 3.94
C ALA A 174 5.26 0.69 4.59
N VAL A 175 5.96 -0.45 4.54
CA VAL A 175 5.51 -1.72 5.10
C VAL A 175 5.53 -1.70 6.62
N GLU A 176 6.68 -1.36 7.20
CA GLU A 176 6.90 -1.40 8.64
C GLU A 176 6.12 -0.29 9.35
N GLY A 177 5.98 0.91 8.75
CA GLY A 177 5.13 1.97 9.31
C GLY A 177 3.63 1.64 9.28
N ALA A 178 3.14 1.01 8.21
CA ALA A 178 1.74 0.59 8.12
C ALA A 178 1.42 -0.56 9.09
N ALA A 179 2.39 -1.43 9.40
CA ALA A 179 2.24 -2.55 10.33
C ALA A 179 2.56 -2.20 11.80
N ALA A 180 3.30 -1.10 12.04
CA ALA A 180 3.76 -0.71 13.37
C ALA A 180 2.61 -0.43 14.35
N GLY A 181 2.91 -0.59 15.64
CA GLY A 181 1.94 -0.51 16.74
C GLY A 181 1.58 -1.87 17.33
N ASN A 182 1.63 -2.95 16.53
CA ASN A 182 1.37 -4.31 16.99
C ASN A 182 2.39 -5.32 16.45
N SER A 183 3.18 -5.90 17.34
CA SER A 183 4.26 -6.85 17.02
C SER A 183 3.77 -8.22 16.55
N SER A 184 2.47 -8.52 16.59
CA SER A 184 1.88 -9.74 16.01
C SER A 184 1.61 -9.64 14.49
N ASN A 185 1.73 -8.43 13.92
CA ASN A 185 1.52 -8.21 12.50
C ASN A 185 2.62 -8.86 11.66
N ILE A 186 2.27 -9.27 10.44
CA ILE A 186 3.24 -9.73 9.44
C ILE A 186 3.60 -8.54 8.57
N ALA A 187 4.88 -8.15 8.54
CA ALA A 187 5.38 -7.02 7.76
C ALA A 187 6.55 -7.50 6.88
N VAL A 188 6.26 -7.81 5.61
CA VAL A 188 7.23 -8.39 4.68
C VAL A 188 7.66 -7.37 3.65
N ARG A 189 8.97 -7.12 3.58
CA ARG A 189 9.56 -6.21 2.61
C ARG A 189 10.80 -6.79 1.96
N MET A 190 11.24 -6.19 0.86
CA MET A 190 12.53 -6.54 0.28
C MET A 190 13.67 -6.13 1.22
N SER A 191 14.67 -6.99 1.36
CA SER A 191 15.92 -6.67 2.05
C SER A 191 16.65 -5.51 1.40
N SER A 192 17.61 -4.93 2.15
CA SER A 192 18.72 -4.21 1.54
C SER A 192 19.45 -5.11 0.53
N ARG A 193 20.21 -4.50 -0.38
CA ARG A 193 21.06 -5.23 -1.31
C ARG A 193 22.02 -6.12 -0.51
N SER A 194 22.07 -7.42 -0.80
CA SER A 194 22.99 -8.32 -0.11
C SER A 194 24.43 -7.86 -0.33
N SER A 195 25.18 -7.75 0.76
CA SER A 195 26.59 -7.32 0.75
C SER A 195 27.58 -8.49 0.83
N GLY A 196 27.14 -9.71 1.17
CA GLY A 196 27.97 -10.92 1.17
C GLY A 196 27.36 -12.14 1.88
N SER A 197 27.78 -13.33 1.40
CA SER A 197 27.87 -14.69 1.99
C SER A 197 26.72 -15.41 2.69
N LEU A 198 25.54 -14.82 2.97
CA LEU A 198 24.50 -15.61 3.69
C LEU A 198 24.04 -16.83 2.88
N PHE A 199 24.02 -16.71 1.56
CA PHE A 199 23.71 -17.78 0.60
C PHE A 199 24.48 -17.49 -0.70
N ASP A 200 25.72 -17.97 -0.82
CA ASP A 200 26.55 -17.73 -2.01
C ASP A 200 25.98 -18.42 -3.27
N SER A 201 25.22 -19.51 -3.10
CA SER A 201 24.53 -20.18 -4.20
C SER A 201 23.51 -19.25 -4.88
N CYS A 202 22.81 -18.41 -4.12
CA CYS A 202 21.88 -17.43 -4.67
C CYS A 202 22.54 -16.42 -5.61
N ARG A 203 23.77 -16.00 -5.28
CA ARG A 203 24.50 -15.04 -6.10
C ARG A 203 24.83 -15.62 -7.47
N ALA A 204 25.18 -16.91 -7.50
CA ALA A 204 25.42 -17.63 -8.75
C ALA A 204 24.11 -17.78 -9.56
N THR A 205 23.02 -18.22 -8.92
CA THR A 205 21.71 -18.38 -9.57
C THR A 205 21.18 -17.07 -10.16
N LEU A 206 21.30 -15.98 -9.42
CA LEU A 206 20.72 -14.68 -9.79
C LEU A 206 21.69 -13.80 -10.58
N GLY A 207 22.91 -14.27 -10.85
CA GLY A 207 23.90 -13.53 -11.63
C GLY A 207 24.39 -12.23 -10.97
N GLY A 208 24.45 -12.17 -9.64
CA GLY A 208 24.89 -10.97 -8.92
C GLY A 208 24.32 -10.82 -7.52
N ARG A 209 24.43 -9.60 -6.98
CA ARG A 209 23.81 -9.29 -5.67
C ARG A 209 22.31 -9.52 -5.74
N TYR A 210 21.70 -9.80 -4.59
CA TYR A 210 20.27 -10.13 -4.51
C TYR A 210 19.54 -9.42 -3.38
N ARG A 211 18.21 -9.47 -3.41
CA ARG A 211 17.31 -9.08 -2.31
C ARG A 211 16.41 -10.27 -1.99
N PHE A 212 15.97 -10.35 -0.74
CA PHE A 212 15.14 -11.44 -0.22
C PHE A 212 14.08 -10.90 0.75
N PRO A 213 13.06 -11.69 1.15
CA PRO A 213 12.06 -11.26 2.14
C PRO A 213 12.71 -10.96 3.49
N ALA A 214 12.37 -9.83 4.09
CA ALA A 214 12.81 -9.46 5.42
C ALA A 214 11.81 -8.46 6.04
N GLY A 215 11.91 -8.20 7.35
CA GLY A 215 10.94 -7.39 8.09
C GLY A 215 10.52 -8.06 9.39
N VAL A 216 9.25 -7.92 9.79
CA VAL A 216 8.71 -8.43 11.05
C VAL A 216 7.83 -9.65 10.81
N ASN A 217 8.05 -10.70 11.58
CA ASN A 217 7.32 -11.98 11.48
C ASN A 217 7.25 -12.54 10.05
N VAL A 218 8.37 -12.43 9.31
CA VAL A 218 8.45 -12.91 7.93
C VAL A 218 8.23 -14.43 7.92
N PRO A 219 7.21 -14.94 7.23
CA PRO A 219 6.93 -16.37 7.26
C PRO A 219 8.07 -17.21 6.66
N PRO A 220 8.45 -18.34 7.29
CA PRO A 220 9.56 -19.17 6.81
C PRO A 220 9.42 -19.67 5.37
N TYR A 221 8.18 -19.90 4.90
CA TYR A 221 7.92 -20.34 3.53
C TYR A 221 8.29 -19.28 2.47
N LEU A 222 8.47 -18.01 2.86
CA LEU A 222 9.02 -16.98 1.97
C LEU A 222 10.55 -16.96 1.98
N LEU A 223 11.19 -17.32 3.10
CA LEU A 223 12.64 -17.22 3.30
C LEU A 223 13.43 -18.37 2.63
N GLY A 224 12.77 -19.48 2.33
CA GLY A 224 13.44 -20.68 1.81
C GLY A 224 14.24 -21.42 2.88
N GLY A 225 15.10 -22.35 2.43
CA GLY A 225 15.96 -23.17 3.29
C GLY A 225 16.24 -24.57 2.72
N GLY A 226 17.41 -25.15 3.03
CA GLY A 226 17.81 -26.46 2.51
C GLY A 226 17.84 -26.50 0.99
N ALA A 227 17.12 -27.46 0.38
CA ALA A 227 16.99 -27.58 -1.08
C ALA A 227 16.21 -26.42 -1.75
N GLN A 228 15.60 -25.53 -0.97
CA GLN A 228 14.91 -24.31 -1.44
C GLN A 228 15.73 -23.04 -1.15
N GLU A 229 17.05 -23.17 -0.99
CA GLU A 229 17.94 -22.01 -1.03
C GLU A 229 17.74 -21.27 -2.36
N CYS A 230 17.56 -19.95 -2.31
CA CYS A 230 17.13 -19.16 -3.46
C CYS A 230 15.78 -19.54 -4.06
N ASN A 231 14.72 -19.55 -3.24
CA ASN A 231 13.36 -19.71 -3.78
C ASN A 231 12.90 -18.50 -4.62
N ARG A 232 11.66 -18.58 -5.11
CA ARG A 232 10.98 -17.55 -5.92
C ARG A 232 11.10 -16.11 -5.41
N PHE A 233 11.25 -15.90 -4.10
CA PHE A 233 11.25 -14.57 -3.48
C PHE A 233 12.64 -13.93 -3.37
N TYR A 234 13.68 -14.59 -3.87
CA TYR A 234 14.99 -13.98 -4.06
C TYR A 234 15.04 -13.36 -5.45
N ILE A 235 15.55 -12.14 -5.54
CA ILE A 235 15.59 -11.39 -6.81
C ILE A 235 16.96 -10.77 -7.03
N ASN A 236 17.38 -10.66 -8.28
CA ASN A 236 18.59 -9.91 -8.63
C ASN A 236 18.45 -8.45 -8.16
N SER A 237 19.52 -7.90 -7.61
CA SER A 237 19.63 -6.51 -7.16
C SER A 237 20.98 -5.90 -7.55
N ASP A 238 21.61 -6.49 -8.56
CA ASP A 238 22.90 -6.07 -9.04
C ASP A 238 22.78 -4.69 -9.71
N ALA A 239 23.71 -3.81 -9.37
CA ALA A 239 23.69 -2.44 -9.89
C ALA A 239 24.03 -2.41 -11.39
N ASP A 240 24.68 -3.43 -11.93
CA ASP A 240 24.98 -3.55 -13.35
C ASP A 240 23.76 -3.97 -14.18
N ASN A 241 22.74 -4.54 -13.53
CA ASN A 241 21.44 -4.80 -14.14
C ASN A 241 20.53 -3.56 -14.00
N ASP A 242 20.87 -2.48 -14.73
CA ASP A 242 20.15 -1.21 -14.65
C ASP A 242 19.05 -1.03 -15.70
N HIS A 243 18.78 -2.05 -16.52
CA HIS A 243 17.77 -2.02 -17.58
C HIS A 243 17.95 -0.85 -18.58
N GLY A 244 19.19 -0.40 -18.76
CA GLY A 244 19.54 0.73 -19.64
C GLY A 244 19.23 2.11 -19.03
N THR A 245 18.76 2.18 -17.78
CA THR A 245 18.39 3.43 -17.14
C THR A 245 19.57 4.33 -16.84
N LYS A 246 20.79 3.80 -16.67
CA LYS A 246 21.99 4.63 -16.49
C LYS A 246 22.32 5.47 -17.74
N ALA A 247 21.93 4.99 -18.92
CA ALA A 247 22.20 5.67 -20.19
C ALA A 247 21.01 6.52 -20.70
N ALA A 248 19.87 6.49 -20.00
CA ALA A 248 18.64 7.15 -20.45
C ALA A 248 18.30 8.38 -19.61
N PHE A 249 18.23 9.56 -20.21
CA PHE A 249 17.71 10.76 -19.55
C PHE A 249 16.16 10.73 -19.50
N PRO A 250 15.50 11.08 -18.38
CA PRO A 250 16.06 11.47 -17.08
C PRO A 250 16.24 10.30 -16.10
N ALA A 251 16.04 9.05 -16.52
CA ALA A 251 16.12 7.87 -15.67
C ALA A 251 17.49 7.68 -14.97
N TRP A 252 18.57 8.16 -15.56
CA TRP A 252 19.92 8.12 -14.99
C TRP A 252 20.06 8.83 -13.61
N LEU A 253 19.14 9.71 -13.24
CA LEU A 253 19.09 10.33 -11.90
C LEU A 253 18.66 9.33 -10.81
N TYR A 254 17.88 8.33 -11.20
CA TYR A 254 17.36 7.27 -10.35
C TYR A 254 17.46 5.94 -11.09
N PRO A 255 18.68 5.47 -11.38
CA PRO A 255 18.86 4.26 -12.16
C PRO A 255 18.24 3.09 -11.41
N THR A 256 17.60 2.21 -12.16
CA THR A 256 17.09 0.96 -11.62
C THR A 256 18.28 0.13 -11.14
N ASP A 257 18.14 -0.51 -9.98
CA ASP A 257 19.18 -1.35 -9.38
C ASP A 257 18.73 -2.81 -9.30
N GLY A 258 18.96 -3.55 -10.37
CA GLY A 258 18.52 -4.92 -10.55
C GLY A 258 17.00 -5.01 -10.74
N ASN A 259 16.38 -6.04 -10.16
CA ASN A 259 14.95 -6.30 -10.32
C ASN A 259 14.13 -5.75 -9.15
N ARG A 260 14.63 -4.78 -8.38
CA ARG A 260 13.88 -4.25 -7.22
C ARG A 260 12.52 -3.69 -7.63
N TYR A 261 12.50 -2.91 -8.70
CA TYR A 261 11.30 -2.20 -9.15
C TYR A 261 10.69 -2.82 -10.40
N VAL A 262 11.46 -3.53 -11.23
CA VAL A 262 10.99 -4.27 -12.42
C VAL A 262 10.86 -5.76 -12.14
N ALA A 263 10.02 -6.45 -12.91
CA ALA A 263 9.99 -7.90 -12.91
C ALA A 263 11.38 -8.49 -13.26
N GLY A 264 12.08 -7.91 -14.23
CA GLY A 264 13.30 -8.52 -14.77
C GLY A 264 12.99 -9.69 -15.71
N PRO A 265 14.03 -10.27 -16.34
CA PRO A 265 13.87 -11.26 -17.40
C PRO A 265 13.67 -12.70 -16.90
N ASP A 266 14.05 -13.00 -15.65
CA ASP A 266 13.97 -14.34 -15.08
C ASP A 266 12.55 -14.64 -14.56
N PRO A 267 11.79 -15.57 -15.19
CA PRO A 267 10.43 -15.90 -14.76
C PRO A 267 10.39 -16.58 -13.39
N ALA A 268 11.47 -17.23 -12.94
CA ALA A 268 11.53 -17.86 -11.62
C ALA A 268 11.85 -16.88 -10.50
N HIS A 269 12.33 -15.67 -10.84
CA HIS A 269 12.81 -14.67 -9.89
C HIS A 269 12.34 -13.25 -10.25
N GLN A 270 11.08 -13.13 -10.68
CA GLN A 270 10.52 -11.82 -11.04
C GLN A 270 10.44 -10.90 -9.82
N GLY A 271 11.08 -9.75 -9.93
CA GLY A 271 11.06 -8.71 -8.92
C GLY A 271 9.90 -7.73 -9.07
N GLY A 272 10.14 -6.51 -8.62
CA GLY A 272 9.19 -5.43 -8.73
C GLY A 272 7.82 -5.79 -8.16
N ASP A 273 6.82 -5.42 -8.94
CA ASP A 273 5.42 -5.55 -8.62
C ASP A 273 4.88 -6.98 -8.61
N ALA A 274 5.55 -7.90 -9.34
CA ALA A 274 5.22 -9.32 -9.35
C ALA A 274 5.61 -9.98 -8.03
N TRP A 275 6.81 -9.64 -7.51
CA TRP A 275 7.27 -10.13 -6.21
C TRP A 275 6.29 -9.83 -5.08
N VAL A 276 5.76 -8.60 -5.02
CA VAL A 276 4.84 -8.20 -3.95
C VAL A 276 3.50 -8.94 -4.07
N ALA A 277 2.97 -9.05 -5.29
CA ALA A 277 1.72 -9.76 -5.53
C ALA A 277 1.83 -11.25 -5.16
N ASP A 278 2.92 -11.90 -5.58
CA ASP A 278 3.16 -13.32 -5.29
C ASP A 278 3.32 -13.54 -3.78
N ALA A 279 4.08 -12.69 -3.09
CA ALA A 279 4.27 -12.80 -1.64
C ALA A 279 2.93 -12.59 -0.89
N ALA A 280 2.11 -11.64 -1.33
CA ALA A 280 0.78 -11.42 -0.76
C ALA A 280 -0.13 -12.63 -0.98
N ILE A 281 -0.17 -13.19 -2.20
CA ILE A 281 -0.99 -14.37 -2.52
C ILE A 281 -0.54 -15.56 -1.68
N GLU A 282 0.77 -15.78 -1.56
CA GLU A 282 1.33 -16.89 -0.78
C GLU A 282 0.99 -16.78 0.71
N MET A 283 1.07 -15.58 1.29
CA MET A 283 0.64 -15.38 2.67
C MET A 283 -0.87 -15.50 2.82
N MET A 284 -1.66 -14.92 1.91
CA MET A 284 -3.12 -15.01 1.97
C MET A 284 -3.64 -16.45 1.82
N SER A 285 -2.90 -17.33 1.14
CA SER A 285 -3.26 -18.74 0.95
C SER A 285 -2.85 -19.63 2.13
N ARG A 286 -1.74 -19.31 2.82
CA ARG A 286 -1.21 -20.13 3.92
C ARG A 286 -1.61 -19.64 5.31
N GLU A 287 -1.82 -18.34 5.48
CA GLU A 287 -2.28 -17.78 6.73
C GLU A 287 -3.78 -18.12 6.89
N LEU A 288 -4.11 -18.98 7.85
CA LEU A 288 -5.49 -19.43 8.04
C LEU A 288 -6.38 -18.36 8.67
N VAL A 289 -5.78 -17.41 9.40
CA VAL A 289 -6.50 -16.43 10.23
C VAL A 289 -5.98 -15.01 9.98
N TRP A 290 -6.36 -14.42 8.85
CA TRP A 290 -6.11 -13.00 8.52
C TRP A 290 -7.41 -12.29 8.14
N HIS A 291 -7.49 -11.01 8.48
CA HIS A 291 -8.66 -10.16 8.21
C HIS A 291 -8.36 -9.04 7.22
N ALA A 292 -7.11 -8.58 7.15
CA ALA A 292 -6.70 -7.61 6.15
C ALA A 292 -5.28 -7.85 5.63
N ALA A 293 -5.12 -7.66 4.32
CA ALA A 293 -3.84 -7.67 3.63
C ALA A 293 -3.62 -6.32 2.94
N HIS A 294 -2.50 -5.68 3.25
CA HIS A 294 -2.08 -4.41 2.69
C HIS A 294 -0.93 -4.66 1.71
N LEU A 295 -1.23 -4.51 0.41
CA LEU A 295 -0.31 -4.73 -0.70
C LEU A 295 0.22 -3.40 -1.22
N TRP A 296 1.52 -3.33 -1.43
CA TRP A 296 2.19 -2.15 -1.98
C TRP A 296 2.93 -2.44 -3.29
N ARG A 297 2.66 -1.66 -4.34
CA ARG A 297 3.35 -1.75 -5.65
C ARG A 297 4.11 -0.47 -5.97
N HIS A 298 5.25 -0.60 -6.63
CA HIS A 298 5.96 0.51 -7.27
C HIS A 298 5.74 0.46 -8.77
N ARG A 299 5.30 1.55 -9.38
CA ARG A 299 5.15 1.57 -10.85
C ARG A 299 6.48 1.28 -11.56
N GLN A 300 6.40 0.44 -12.59
CA GLN A 300 7.28 0.49 -13.75
C GLN A 300 6.39 0.72 -14.98
N GLY A 301 6.63 1.81 -15.69
CA GLY A 301 6.20 1.87 -17.09
C GLY A 301 6.95 0.76 -17.83
N ARG A 302 6.29 0.06 -18.75
CA ARG A 302 7.04 -0.68 -19.77
C ARG A 302 8.04 0.30 -20.39
N PRO A 303 9.31 -0.10 -20.67
CA PRO A 303 10.14 0.71 -21.54
C PRO A 303 9.32 1.02 -22.78
N TYR A 304 9.27 2.29 -23.15
CA TYR A 304 8.59 2.75 -24.34
C TYR A 304 9.33 2.19 -25.56
N VAL A 305 9.13 0.91 -25.86
CA VAL A 305 9.57 0.32 -27.12
C VAL A 305 8.68 0.98 -28.15
N GLY A 306 9.23 1.97 -28.85
CA GLY A 306 8.50 2.88 -29.72
C GLY A 306 7.55 2.14 -30.67
N ARG A 307 6.29 1.99 -30.27
CA ARG A 307 5.22 1.79 -31.24
C ARG A 307 4.98 3.15 -31.84
N ALA A 308 5.44 3.31 -33.08
CA ALA A 308 5.10 4.42 -33.94
C ALA A 308 3.64 4.81 -33.70
N SER A 309 3.47 6.06 -33.28
CA SER A 309 2.24 6.62 -32.77
C SER A 309 1.06 6.31 -33.71
N ARG A 310 0.05 5.59 -33.19
CA ARG A 310 -1.27 5.47 -33.82
C ARG A 310 -1.94 6.83 -34.04
N HIS A 311 -1.40 7.92 -33.48
CA HIS A 311 -1.82 9.29 -33.77
C HIS A 311 -1.59 9.75 -35.22
N ARG A 312 -0.73 9.10 -36.02
CA ARG A 312 -0.63 9.44 -37.47
C ARG A 312 -1.81 8.94 -38.31
N ARG A 313 -2.60 7.95 -37.86
CA ARG A 313 -3.75 7.46 -38.65
C ARG A 313 -5.01 8.31 -38.55
N ARG A 314 -5.15 9.15 -37.51
CA ARG A 314 -6.29 10.08 -37.42
C ARG A 314 -6.12 11.31 -38.31
N ARG A 315 -4.89 11.79 -38.51
CA ARG A 315 -4.62 12.95 -39.39
C ARG A 315 -4.78 12.65 -40.88
N LEU A 316 -4.50 11.41 -41.31
CA LEU A 316 -4.66 10.99 -42.71
C LEU A 316 -6.10 10.67 -43.13
N LEU A 317 -7.05 10.62 -42.19
CA LEU A 317 -8.48 10.43 -42.49
C LEU A 317 -9.25 11.75 -42.48
N ASP A 318 -8.77 12.79 -41.78
CA ASP A 318 -9.36 14.14 -41.84
C ASP A 318 -8.94 14.92 -43.10
N GLU A 319 -7.81 14.61 -43.73
CA GLU A 319 -7.37 15.27 -44.99
C GLU A 319 -8.14 14.79 -46.24
N ARG A 320 -9.03 13.78 -46.13
CA ARG A 320 -9.89 13.32 -47.24
C ARG A 320 -11.30 13.93 -47.25
N ARG A 321 -11.52 15.00 -46.48
CA ARG A 321 -12.74 15.84 -46.54
C ARG A 321 -12.44 17.27 -46.99
N ALA A 322 -11.44 17.45 -47.86
CA ALA A 322 -11.27 18.71 -48.58
C ALA A 322 -12.33 18.82 -49.69
N ASP A 323 -13.08 19.91 -49.64
CA ASP A 323 -14.12 20.31 -50.59
C ASP A 323 -13.56 20.43 -52.04
N PRO A 324 -14.09 19.68 -53.02
CA PRO A 324 -13.63 19.75 -54.41
C PRO A 324 -13.87 21.13 -55.08
N ARG A 325 -14.54 22.09 -54.43
CA ARG A 325 -14.78 23.43 -54.99
C ARG A 325 -13.63 24.43 -54.76
N ALA A 326 -12.60 24.07 -54.00
CA ALA A 326 -11.50 24.99 -53.68
C ALA A 326 -10.40 25.10 -54.77
N LEU A 327 -10.43 24.29 -55.84
CA LEU A 327 -9.38 24.25 -56.87
C LEU A 327 -9.61 25.14 -58.11
N LEU A 328 -10.71 25.91 -58.19
CA LEU A 328 -11.06 26.71 -59.38
C LEU A 328 -10.87 28.23 -59.24
N ARG A 329 -10.13 28.73 -58.24
CA ARG A 329 -9.87 30.18 -58.05
C ARG A 329 -8.40 30.61 -58.17
N ARG A 330 -7.57 29.83 -58.88
CA ARG A 330 -6.21 30.24 -59.25
C ARG A 330 -5.97 30.01 -60.74
N ALA A 331 -6.73 30.75 -61.55
CA ALA A 331 -6.45 31.00 -62.96
C ALA A 331 -7.18 32.29 -63.36
N SER A 332 -6.60 33.42 -62.97
CA SER A 332 -6.89 34.78 -63.47
C SER A 332 -5.68 35.63 -63.16
#